data_AF-G6EDV7-F1
#
_entry.id   AF-G6EDV7-F1
#
_cell.length_a   1.000
_cell.length_b   1.000
_cell.length_c   1.000
_cell.angle_alpha   90.00
_cell.angle_beta   90.00
_cell.angle_gamma   90.00
#
_symmetry.space_group_name_H-M   'P 1'
#
loop_
_entity.id
_entity.type
_entity.pdbx_description
1 polymer ?
#
loop_
_entity_poly.entity_id
_entity_poly.type
_entity_poly.pdbx_seq_one_letter_code
_entity_poly.pdbx_strand_id
1 'polypeptide(L)'
;MAIENGLDVDVILRQATGYPFYNTSSYSLETLGAGRTRQNLEDYIAKFSGNARVIFEQFDFINTISQMDKKGVLYKICQNFAAIDLHPDAVPERTMSNVYEHLIRRFGAEVNEAAEDFMTPRDVVHLGIELLLEPDDQMFIDNPGIIRTLYDPTIGTGGFISDGMEHVQSLQDRYGTAPTLVPYGQELESETHAVCLASMLLKTLKSDPGRDLSQNIKLGSTLSADKFRHEKFHYCVSNPPFGKKWEMDQAEVLREHRDQKFEGRFGPKLPRVSDGSMLFLLHLLSKLEDPEKGGGRAAIVLSGSPLFNGSAGQGESEIRRHLLYQDVVEAIIALPTEIFFRTGIGTYIWVLSNRKSEERQGKVQLIDATGMFEPLRKSEGNKRRKIGDDQIRDIVQLYADFEPTKKSLIVGAEDFGYRRIRVLRPLRHKIVVSDTGLEALGEHKAWEKRTDDQRERWRAVLSKHTGVDHDWHWIESFSKAAAKKDAKLGKADMALIKAFQKAFAVRDEDLDPVKDKKGNLIPDDELTDYENVPMGTDIHDYLETEVTPHAHDAYIDEAYVDESDGDIGIVGYEINFNRYFYEYVPPRDLDEIDVELKAIEASIAKVLNEVTE
;
A
#
# COMPACT_ATOMS: atom_id res chain seq x y z
N MET A 1 -35.45 -44.76 -3.32
CA MET A 1 -34.32 -45.71 -3.28
C MET A 1 -33.06 -45.17 -2.59
N ALA A 2 -32.50 -43.99 -2.92
CA ALA A 2 -31.31 -43.47 -2.18
C ALA A 2 -31.64 -42.92 -0.76
N ILE A 3 -32.75 -42.20 -0.63
CA ILE A 3 -33.20 -41.59 0.64
C ILE A 3 -33.58 -42.64 1.70
N GLU A 4 -34.03 -43.83 1.29
CA GLU A 4 -34.43 -44.92 2.20
C GLU A 4 -33.24 -45.68 2.80
N ASN A 5 -32.02 -45.48 2.27
CA ASN A 5 -30.81 -46.18 2.70
C ASN A 5 -29.84 -45.31 3.52
N GLY A 6 -30.26 -44.10 3.94
CA GLY A 6 -29.39 -43.20 4.71
C GLY A 6 -28.17 -42.68 3.93
N LEU A 7 -28.20 -42.76 2.59
CA LEU A 7 -27.16 -42.23 1.73
C LEU A 7 -27.33 -40.72 1.57
N ASP A 8 -26.22 -39.99 1.73
CA ASP A 8 -26.18 -38.56 1.50
C ASP A 8 -26.39 -38.26 0.01
N VAL A 9 -27.58 -37.74 -0.31
CA VAL A 9 -27.98 -37.41 -1.68
C VAL A 9 -27.07 -36.34 -2.28
N ASP A 10 -26.52 -35.44 -1.46
CA ASP A 10 -25.60 -34.39 -1.91
C ASP A 10 -24.31 -34.99 -2.48
N VAL A 11 -23.73 -35.99 -1.79
CA VAL A 11 -22.54 -36.72 -2.25
C VAL A 11 -22.81 -37.45 -3.57
N ILE A 12 -23.94 -38.15 -3.67
CA ILE A 12 -24.30 -38.89 -4.89
C ILE A 12 -24.46 -37.95 -6.08
N LEU A 13 -25.14 -36.81 -5.90
CA LEU A 13 -25.38 -35.86 -6.99
C LEU A 13 -24.10 -35.19 -7.46
N ARG A 14 -23.19 -34.80 -6.55
CA ARG A 14 -21.87 -34.25 -6.93
C ARG A 14 -21.00 -35.27 -7.66
N GLN A 15 -21.02 -36.53 -7.21
CA GLN A 15 -20.33 -37.61 -7.94
C GLN A 15 -20.92 -37.83 -9.33
N ALA A 16 -22.24 -37.74 -9.48
CA ALA A 16 -22.93 -37.91 -10.76
C ALA A 16 -22.65 -36.76 -11.75
N THR A 17 -22.54 -35.52 -11.26
CA THR A 17 -22.21 -34.37 -12.11
C THR A 17 -20.72 -34.28 -12.43
N GLY A 18 -19.86 -34.84 -11.58
CA GLY A 18 -18.40 -34.63 -11.67
C GLY A 18 -17.95 -33.25 -11.20
N TYR A 19 -18.86 -32.48 -10.58
CA TYR A 19 -18.64 -31.13 -10.08
C TYR A 19 -19.06 -31.02 -8.61
N PRO A 20 -18.53 -30.05 -7.85
CA PRO A 20 -18.92 -29.84 -6.45
C PRO A 20 -20.34 -29.25 -6.30
N PHE A 21 -21.08 -29.06 -7.40
CA PHE A 21 -22.43 -28.53 -7.42
C PHE A 21 -23.34 -29.33 -8.37
N TYR A 22 -24.65 -29.12 -8.23
CA TYR A 22 -25.66 -29.74 -9.08
C TYR A 22 -26.92 -28.89 -9.18
N ASN A 23 -27.80 -29.21 -10.12
CA ASN A 23 -29.16 -28.66 -10.21
C ASN A 23 -30.18 -29.79 -10.42
N THR A 24 -31.27 -29.77 -9.65
CA THR A 24 -32.34 -30.80 -9.71
C THR A 24 -33.61 -30.31 -10.41
N SER A 25 -33.60 -29.13 -11.01
CA SER A 25 -34.73 -28.60 -11.77
C SER A 25 -34.94 -29.39 -13.05
N SER A 26 -36.22 -29.53 -13.42
CA SER A 26 -36.63 -30.02 -14.73
C SER A 26 -36.52 -28.94 -15.81
N TYR A 27 -36.18 -27.71 -15.44
CA TYR A 27 -36.00 -26.59 -16.35
C TYR A 27 -34.50 -26.34 -16.62
N SER A 28 -34.25 -25.73 -17.78
CA SER A 28 -33.00 -25.12 -18.21
C SER A 28 -33.33 -23.73 -18.79
N LEU A 29 -32.33 -22.90 -19.06
CA LEU A 29 -32.56 -21.59 -19.69
C LEU A 29 -33.34 -21.68 -21.02
N GLU A 30 -33.16 -22.79 -21.76
CA GLU A 30 -33.86 -23.06 -23.02
C GLU A 30 -35.34 -23.43 -22.81
N THR A 31 -35.68 -24.07 -21.69
CA THR A 31 -37.00 -24.68 -21.45
C THR A 31 -37.90 -23.87 -20.49
N LEU A 32 -37.51 -22.64 -20.14
CA LEU A 32 -38.27 -21.77 -19.23
C LEU A 32 -39.69 -21.43 -19.73
N GLY A 33 -39.89 -21.31 -21.04
CA GLY A 33 -41.19 -21.00 -21.67
C GLY A 33 -41.72 -19.58 -21.43
N ALA A 34 -42.26 -18.95 -22.47
CA ALA A 34 -42.64 -17.53 -22.44
C ALA A 34 -43.68 -17.17 -21.36
N GLY A 35 -44.70 -18.01 -21.15
CA GLY A 35 -45.85 -17.70 -20.30
C GLY A 35 -45.61 -17.81 -18.79
N ARG A 36 -44.52 -18.45 -18.36
CA ARG A 36 -44.17 -18.65 -16.93
C ARG A 36 -42.67 -18.48 -16.65
N THR A 37 -41.99 -17.68 -17.48
CA THR A 37 -40.53 -17.49 -17.44
C THR A 37 -40.02 -17.23 -16.02
N ARG A 38 -40.63 -16.28 -15.30
CA ARG A 38 -40.24 -15.94 -13.93
C ARG A 38 -40.32 -17.13 -12.98
N GLN A 39 -41.49 -17.76 -12.88
CA GLN A 39 -41.73 -18.89 -11.97
C GLN A 39 -40.76 -20.04 -12.26
N ASN A 40 -40.52 -20.32 -13.54
CA ASN A 40 -39.66 -21.43 -13.97
C ASN A 40 -38.17 -21.11 -13.74
N LEU A 41 -37.75 -19.85 -13.89
CA LEU A 41 -36.38 -19.42 -13.58
C LEU A 41 -36.13 -19.41 -12.07
N GLU A 42 -37.11 -18.98 -11.27
CA GLU A 42 -37.04 -19.07 -9.81
C GLU A 42 -36.94 -20.53 -9.36
N ASP A 43 -37.69 -21.48 -9.96
CA ASP A 43 -37.54 -22.92 -9.71
C ASP A 43 -36.15 -23.45 -10.10
N TYR A 44 -35.65 -23.04 -11.27
CA TYR A 44 -34.31 -23.39 -11.75
C TYR A 44 -33.23 -22.96 -10.75
N ILE A 45 -33.29 -21.72 -10.25
CA ILE A 45 -32.34 -21.19 -9.28
C ILE A 45 -32.48 -21.90 -7.92
N ALA A 46 -33.71 -22.10 -7.44
CA ALA A 46 -33.97 -22.68 -6.12
C ALA A 46 -33.50 -24.14 -5.98
N LYS A 47 -33.30 -24.84 -7.10
CA LYS A 47 -32.89 -26.25 -7.16
C LYS A 47 -31.41 -26.49 -7.42
N PHE A 48 -30.60 -25.44 -7.48
CA PHE A 48 -29.15 -25.58 -7.34
C PHE A 48 -28.77 -26.06 -5.92
N SER A 49 -27.61 -26.72 -5.80
CA SER A 49 -26.98 -27.05 -4.51
C SER A 49 -26.72 -25.80 -3.66
N GLY A 50 -26.59 -25.98 -2.34
CA GLY A 50 -26.46 -24.86 -1.40
C GLY A 50 -25.31 -23.90 -1.71
N ASN A 51 -24.14 -24.44 -2.04
CA ASN A 51 -22.95 -23.67 -2.42
C ASN A 51 -23.17 -22.80 -3.67
N ALA A 52 -23.82 -23.34 -4.72
CA ALA A 52 -24.13 -22.58 -5.92
C ALA A 52 -25.23 -21.53 -5.70
N ARG A 53 -26.19 -21.78 -4.80
CA ARG A 53 -27.27 -20.81 -4.49
C ARG A 53 -26.78 -19.52 -3.85
N VAL A 54 -25.72 -19.58 -3.05
CA VAL A 54 -25.10 -18.39 -2.43
C VAL A 54 -24.73 -17.34 -3.48
N ILE A 55 -24.27 -17.75 -4.66
CA ILE A 55 -23.91 -16.86 -5.76
C ILE A 55 -25.14 -16.03 -6.20
N PHE A 56 -26.28 -16.69 -6.43
CA PHE A 56 -27.50 -16.00 -6.85
C PHE A 56 -28.06 -15.06 -5.76
N GLU A 57 -27.90 -15.43 -4.49
CA GLU A 57 -28.31 -14.61 -3.35
C GLU A 57 -27.47 -13.33 -3.23
N GLN A 58 -26.14 -13.45 -3.37
CA GLN A 58 -25.21 -12.31 -3.28
C GLN A 58 -25.39 -11.30 -4.42
N PHE A 59 -25.87 -11.75 -5.58
CA PHE A 59 -26.23 -10.87 -6.71
C PHE A 59 -27.68 -10.37 -6.69
N ASP A 60 -28.46 -10.68 -5.64
CA ASP A 60 -29.88 -10.32 -5.53
C ASP A 60 -30.72 -10.70 -6.78
N PHE A 61 -30.49 -11.91 -7.31
CA PHE A 61 -31.09 -12.36 -8.57
C PHE A 61 -32.61 -12.31 -8.54
N ILE A 62 -33.24 -12.68 -7.41
CA ILE A 62 -34.70 -12.76 -7.31
C ILE A 62 -35.35 -11.38 -7.52
N ASN A 63 -34.78 -10.32 -6.94
CA ASN A 63 -35.26 -8.97 -7.17
C ASN A 63 -35.01 -8.52 -8.61
N THR A 64 -33.83 -8.83 -9.16
CA THR A 64 -33.50 -8.51 -10.55
C THR A 64 -34.48 -9.18 -11.53
N ILE A 65 -34.77 -10.47 -11.34
CA ILE A 65 -35.76 -11.24 -12.11
C ILE A 65 -37.15 -10.59 -12.00
N SER A 66 -37.58 -10.26 -10.78
CA SER A 66 -38.87 -9.59 -10.53
C SER A 66 -38.98 -8.25 -11.25
N GLN A 67 -37.90 -7.45 -11.28
CA GLN A 67 -37.87 -6.17 -12.01
C GLN A 67 -37.92 -6.36 -13.53
N MET A 68 -37.15 -7.31 -14.06
CA MET A 68 -37.11 -7.62 -15.49
C MET A 68 -38.46 -8.17 -15.99
N ASP A 69 -39.13 -8.99 -15.18
CA ASP A 69 -40.46 -9.54 -15.47
C ASP A 69 -41.51 -8.42 -15.54
N LYS A 70 -41.54 -7.52 -14.55
CA LYS A 70 -42.42 -6.34 -14.55
C LYS A 70 -42.22 -5.44 -15.76
N LYS A 71 -40.99 -5.33 -16.25
CA LYS A 71 -40.64 -4.55 -17.45
C LYS A 71 -40.90 -5.29 -18.77
N GLY A 72 -41.33 -6.56 -18.72
CA GLY A 72 -41.60 -7.37 -19.90
C GLY A 72 -40.36 -7.78 -20.70
N VAL A 73 -39.16 -7.72 -20.10
CA VAL A 73 -37.89 -8.01 -20.78
C VAL A 73 -37.27 -9.35 -20.39
N LEU A 74 -37.73 -9.97 -19.29
CA LEU A 74 -37.13 -11.18 -18.73
C LEU A 74 -36.99 -12.33 -19.74
N TYR A 75 -38.10 -12.71 -20.40
CA TYR A 75 -38.08 -13.82 -21.36
C TYR A 75 -37.07 -13.60 -22.49
N LYS A 76 -37.02 -12.39 -23.05
CA LYS A 76 -36.07 -12.04 -24.12
C LYS A 76 -34.63 -12.17 -23.64
N ILE A 77 -34.33 -11.70 -22.43
CA ILE A 77 -32.99 -11.80 -21.85
C ILE A 77 -32.59 -13.26 -21.65
N CYS A 78 -33.47 -14.09 -21.08
CA CYS A 78 -33.21 -15.52 -20.92
C CYS A 78 -32.96 -16.23 -22.26
N GLN A 79 -33.75 -15.91 -23.30
CA GLN A 79 -33.56 -16.48 -24.64
C GLN A 79 -32.23 -16.04 -25.27
N ASN A 80 -31.79 -14.80 -25.04
CA ASN A 80 -30.48 -14.35 -25.52
C ASN A 80 -29.33 -15.15 -24.89
N PHE A 81 -29.37 -15.40 -23.58
CA PHE A 81 -28.36 -16.21 -22.90
C PHE A 81 -28.45 -17.70 -23.28
N ALA A 82 -29.66 -18.25 -23.45
CA ALA A 82 -29.86 -19.61 -23.90
C ALA A 82 -29.33 -19.86 -25.33
N ALA A 83 -29.26 -18.82 -26.16
CA ALA A 83 -28.75 -18.92 -27.53
C ALA A 83 -27.21 -18.88 -27.63
N ILE A 84 -26.50 -18.67 -26.52
CA ILE A 84 -25.05 -18.58 -26.48
C ILE A 84 -24.52 -19.80 -25.73
N ASP A 85 -23.62 -20.56 -26.36
CA ASP A 85 -22.91 -21.63 -25.67
C ASP A 85 -21.86 -21.02 -24.73
N LEU A 86 -22.13 -21.09 -23.43
CA LEU A 86 -21.26 -20.63 -22.35
C LEU A 86 -20.62 -21.80 -21.59
N HIS A 87 -20.65 -23.02 -22.14
CA HIS A 87 -19.98 -24.15 -21.53
C HIS A 87 -18.46 -23.89 -21.43
N PRO A 88 -17.76 -24.32 -20.35
CA PRO A 88 -16.32 -24.11 -20.20
C PRO A 88 -15.47 -24.60 -21.38
N ASP A 89 -15.94 -25.60 -22.13
CA ASP A 89 -15.27 -26.11 -23.35
C ASP A 89 -15.33 -25.11 -24.52
N ALA A 90 -16.39 -24.30 -24.59
CA ALA A 90 -16.60 -23.30 -25.64
C ALA A 90 -16.07 -21.92 -25.21
N VAL A 91 -16.33 -21.55 -23.96
CA VAL A 91 -15.90 -20.29 -23.36
C VAL A 91 -15.11 -20.61 -22.08
N PRO A 92 -13.77 -20.57 -22.15
CA PRO A 92 -12.93 -20.83 -20.99
C PRO A 92 -13.25 -19.90 -19.81
N GLU A 93 -13.05 -20.39 -18.59
CA GLU A 93 -13.32 -19.66 -17.34
C GLU A 93 -12.74 -18.24 -17.36
N ARG A 94 -11.46 -18.08 -17.74
CA ARG A 94 -10.85 -16.76 -17.83
C ARG A 94 -11.58 -15.84 -18.80
N THR A 95 -12.02 -16.36 -19.94
CA THR A 95 -12.76 -15.57 -20.92
C THR A 95 -14.04 -15.03 -20.30
N MET A 96 -14.72 -15.81 -19.46
CA MET A 96 -15.89 -15.34 -18.69
C MET A 96 -15.51 -14.25 -17.69
N SER A 97 -14.41 -14.39 -16.93
CA SER A 97 -13.92 -13.33 -16.03
C SER A 97 -13.57 -12.05 -16.80
N ASN A 98 -12.88 -12.17 -17.94
CA ASN A 98 -12.56 -11.03 -18.81
C ASN A 98 -13.83 -10.35 -19.35
N VAL A 99 -14.87 -11.13 -19.69
CA VAL A 99 -16.17 -10.58 -20.12
C VAL A 99 -16.84 -9.84 -18.96
N TYR A 100 -16.85 -10.41 -17.76
CA TYR A 100 -17.40 -9.76 -16.57
C TYR A 100 -16.71 -8.41 -16.30
N GLU A 101 -15.37 -8.39 -16.31
CA GLU A 101 -14.59 -7.16 -16.17
C GLU A 101 -14.84 -6.17 -17.30
N HIS A 102 -14.94 -6.65 -18.54
CA HIS A 102 -15.24 -5.78 -19.66
C HIS A 102 -16.64 -5.14 -19.53
N LEU A 103 -17.62 -5.89 -19.02
CA LEU A 103 -18.96 -5.39 -18.76
C LEU A 103 -18.96 -4.39 -17.60
N ILE A 104 -18.29 -4.69 -16.48
CA ILE A 104 -18.11 -3.73 -15.38
C ILE A 104 -17.40 -2.49 -15.88
N ARG A 105 -16.34 -2.60 -16.67
CA ARG A 105 -15.64 -1.42 -17.20
C ARG A 105 -16.54 -0.62 -18.14
N ARG A 106 -17.28 -1.28 -19.02
CA ARG A 106 -18.14 -0.63 -20.02
C ARG A 106 -19.31 0.11 -19.38
N PHE A 107 -19.91 -0.46 -18.32
CA PHE A 107 -21.07 0.11 -17.65
C PHE A 107 -20.74 0.85 -16.35
N GLY A 108 -19.62 0.53 -15.72
CA GLY A 108 -19.04 1.22 -14.56
C GLY A 108 -18.26 2.49 -14.94
N ALA A 109 -17.93 2.72 -16.21
CA ALA A 109 -17.49 4.06 -16.65
C ALA A 109 -18.57 5.15 -16.41
N GLU A 110 -19.84 4.76 -16.19
CA GLU A 110 -20.93 5.66 -15.78
C GLU A 110 -20.99 5.86 -14.25
N VAL A 111 -20.27 5.06 -13.46
CA VAL A 111 -20.27 5.05 -11.99
C VAL A 111 -18.82 5.25 -11.53
N ASN A 112 -18.44 6.50 -11.21
CA ASN A 112 -17.09 6.98 -10.82
C ASN A 112 -16.40 6.18 -9.67
N GLU A 113 -16.06 4.91 -9.86
CA GLU A 113 -15.26 4.11 -8.93
C GLU A 113 -13.80 4.14 -9.37
N ALA A 114 -12.99 4.75 -8.51
CA ALA A 114 -11.59 5.06 -8.72
C ALA A 114 -10.70 3.81 -8.70
N ALA A 115 -9.68 3.81 -9.57
CA ALA A 115 -8.35 3.17 -9.47
C ALA A 115 -8.18 1.69 -9.04
N GLU A 116 -9.21 0.96 -8.63
CA GLU A 116 -9.09 -0.43 -8.18
C GLU A 116 -9.22 -1.40 -9.36
N ASP A 117 -8.15 -2.15 -9.64
CA ASP A 117 -8.24 -3.30 -10.52
C ASP A 117 -8.81 -4.49 -9.75
N PHE A 118 -10.03 -4.91 -10.07
CA PHE A 118 -10.66 -6.12 -9.51
C PHE A 118 -9.93 -7.41 -9.89
N MET A 119 -9.06 -7.33 -10.91
CA MET A 119 -8.30 -8.45 -11.43
C MET A 119 -6.85 -8.05 -11.73
N THR A 120 -5.92 -8.81 -11.15
CA THR A 120 -4.49 -8.67 -11.41
C THR A 120 -4.16 -9.13 -12.85
N PRO A 121 -3.34 -8.38 -13.61
CA PRO A 121 -2.86 -8.82 -14.93
C PRO A 121 -2.13 -10.17 -14.86
N ARG A 122 -2.36 -11.04 -15.85
CA ARG A 122 -1.81 -12.41 -15.91
C ARG A 122 -0.30 -12.45 -15.78
N ASP A 123 0.37 -11.56 -16.50
CA ASP A 123 1.81 -11.43 -16.49
C ASP A 123 2.37 -11.11 -15.10
N VAL A 124 1.64 -10.32 -14.29
CA VAL A 124 2.01 -10.02 -12.91
C VAL A 124 1.72 -11.22 -11.99
N VAL A 125 0.60 -11.92 -12.20
CA VAL A 125 0.27 -13.15 -11.45
C VAL A 125 1.33 -14.22 -11.68
N HIS A 126 1.69 -14.50 -12.93
CA HIS A 126 2.68 -15.52 -13.28
C HIS A 126 4.05 -15.18 -12.68
N LEU A 127 4.49 -13.92 -12.78
CA LEU A 127 5.73 -13.48 -12.14
C LEU A 127 5.70 -13.66 -10.61
N GLY A 128 4.62 -13.23 -9.96
CA GLY A 128 4.47 -13.40 -8.51
C GLY A 128 4.50 -14.86 -8.06
N ILE A 129 3.88 -15.76 -8.85
CA ILE A 129 3.89 -17.21 -8.58
C ILE A 129 5.28 -17.80 -8.80
N GLU A 130 5.97 -17.51 -9.90
CA GLU A 130 7.33 -18.02 -10.11
C GLU A 130 8.27 -17.57 -8.98
N LEU A 131 8.24 -16.29 -8.57
CA LEU A 131 9.06 -15.78 -7.45
C LEU A 131 8.75 -16.49 -6.12
N LEU A 132 7.49 -16.88 -5.89
CA LEU A 132 7.11 -17.61 -4.69
C LEU A 132 7.64 -19.03 -4.69
N LEU A 133 7.58 -19.70 -5.84
CA LEU A 133 7.86 -21.12 -5.99
C LEU A 133 9.34 -21.42 -6.24
N GLU A 134 10.10 -20.48 -6.80
CA GLU A 134 11.47 -20.73 -7.25
C GLU A 134 12.36 -21.39 -6.18
N PRO A 135 12.36 -20.95 -4.90
CA PRO A 135 13.19 -21.61 -3.88
C PRO A 135 12.73 -23.02 -3.48
N ASP A 136 11.55 -23.42 -3.92
CA ASP A 136 10.93 -24.73 -3.63
C ASP A 136 10.99 -25.69 -4.83
N ASP A 137 11.60 -25.32 -5.95
CA ASP A 137 11.67 -26.13 -7.18
C ASP A 137 12.18 -27.56 -6.88
N GLN A 138 13.28 -27.68 -6.13
CA GLN A 138 13.84 -28.99 -5.76
C GLN A 138 12.88 -29.82 -4.89
N MET A 139 12.16 -29.17 -3.97
CA MET A 139 11.18 -29.84 -3.12
C MET A 139 10.01 -30.39 -3.95
N PHE A 140 9.57 -29.68 -4.99
CA PHE A 140 8.52 -30.16 -5.90
C PHE A 140 8.98 -31.31 -6.77
N ILE A 141 10.25 -31.31 -7.22
CA ILE A 141 10.86 -32.43 -7.95
C ILE A 141 10.91 -33.68 -7.06
N ASP A 142 11.35 -33.52 -5.81
CA ASP A 142 11.51 -34.64 -4.87
C ASP A 142 10.17 -35.17 -4.33
N ASN A 143 9.11 -34.35 -4.38
CA ASN A 143 7.77 -34.68 -3.89
C ASN A 143 6.69 -34.40 -4.94
N PRO A 144 6.63 -35.20 -6.02
CA PRO A 144 5.69 -34.95 -7.12
C PRO A 144 4.24 -34.92 -6.63
N GLY A 145 3.50 -33.85 -6.98
CA GLY A 145 2.11 -33.69 -6.58
C GLY A 145 1.86 -33.31 -5.11
N ILE A 146 2.88 -32.87 -4.38
CA ILE A 146 2.73 -32.37 -2.99
C ILE A 146 1.61 -31.34 -2.89
N ILE A 147 0.81 -31.43 -1.81
CA ILE A 147 -0.29 -30.51 -1.56
C ILE A 147 0.22 -29.31 -0.77
N ARG A 148 -0.06 -28.10 -1.26
CA ARG A 148 0.27 -26.84 -0.60
C ARG A 148 -0.95 -25.92 -0.58
N THR A 149 -1.00 -25.01 0.39
CA THR A 149 -2.08 -24.03 0.53
C THR A 149 -1.66 -22.71 -0.10
N LEU A 150 -2.58 -22.08 -0.84
CA LEU A 150 -2.41 -20.78 -1.47
C LEU A 150 -3.49 -19.82 -0.94
N TYR A 151 -3.09 -18.74 -0.30
CA TYR A 151 -4.00 -17.78 0.32
C TYR A 151 -3.96 -16.39 -0.32
N ASP A 152 -5.14 -15.81 -0.59
CA ASP A 152 -5.28 -14.41 -0.99
C ASP A 152 -6.27 -13.65 -0.07
N PRO A 153 -5.80 -12.71 0.77
CA PRO A 153 -6.66 -11.93 1.67
C PRO A 153 -7.46 -10.84 0.96
N THR A 154 -7.25 -10.62 -0.33
CA THR A 154 -7.92 -9.62 -1.16
C THR A 154 -8.22 -10.24 -2.52
N ILE A 155 -8.90 -11.38 -2.49
CA ILE A 155 -8.96 -12.31 -3.63
C ILE A 155 -9.68 -11.73 -4.86
N GLY A 156 -10.51 -10.70 -4.68
CA GLY A 156 -11.27 -10.11 -5.77
C GLY A 156 -12.12 -11.16 -6.47
N THR A 157 -12.14 -11.13 -7.79
CA THR A 157 -12.88 -12.12 -8.59
C THR A 157 -12.19 -13.49 -8.68
N GLY A 158 -11.12 -13.74 -7.91
CA GLY A 158 -10.36 -14.99 -7.96
C GLY A 158 -9.21 -15.01 -8.96
N GLY A 159 -8.89 -13.89 -9.61
CA GLY A 159 -7.94 -13.85 -10.73
C GLY A 159 -6.52 -14.32 -10.37
N PHE A 160 -5.99 -13.86 -9.23
CA PHE A 160 -4.63 -14.22 -8.79
C PHE A 160 -4.53 -15.72 -8.48
N ILE A 161 -5.47 -16.24 -7.69
CA ILE A 161 -5.51 -17.67 -7.35
C ILE A 161 -5.78 -18.54 -8.58
N SER A 162 -6.81 -18.23 -9.36
CA SER A 162 -7.23 -19.08 -10.48
C SER A 162 -6.13 -19.15 -11.55
N ASP A 163 -5.61 -18.01 -12.02
CA ASP A 163 -4.50 -18.00 -12.97
C ASP A 163 -3.24 -18.60 -12.36
N GLY A 164 -2.95 -18.33 -11.08
CA GLY A 164 -1.77 -18.89 -10.42
C GLY A 164 -1.80 -20.42 -10.38
N MET A 165 -2.96 -21.01 -10.08
CA MET A 165 -3.16 -22.46 -10.15
C MET A 165 -3.00 -23.01 -11.58
N GLU A 166 -3.49 -22.31 -12.61
CA GLU A 166 -3.26 -22.70 -14.01
C GLU A 166 -1.77 -22.65 -14.37
N HIS A 167 -1.09 -21.58 -13.96
CA HIS A 167 0.33 -21.38 -14.20
C HIS A 167 1.15 -22.50 -13.57
N VAL A 168 0.91 -22.84 -12.29
CA VAL A 168 1.56 -23.97 -11.63
C VAL A 168 1.33 -25.29 -12.36
N GLN A 169 0.12 -25.55 -12.84
CA GLN A 169 -0.16 -26.75 -13.63
C GLN A 169 0.60 -26.77 -14.97
N SER A 170 0.84 -25.61 -15.58
CA SER A 170 1.64 -25.50 -16.80
C SER A 170 3.12 -25.84 -16.60
N LEU A 171 3.62 -25.75 -15.36
CA LEU A 171 4.99 -26.11 -14.99
C LEU A 171 5.21 -27.62 -14.80
N GLN A 172 4.27 -28.46 -15.21
CA GLN A 172 4.40 -29.92 -15.16
C GLN A 172 5.67 -30.42 -15.88
N ASP A 173 6.13 -29.75 -16.94
CA ASP A 173 7.35 -30.14 -17.65
C ASP A 173 8.62 -29.94 -16.80
N ARG A 174 8.56 -29.04 -15.80
CA ARG A 174 9.64 -28.79 -14.85
C ARG A 174 9.66 -29.82 -13.71
N TYR A 175 8.49 -30.22 -13.21
CA TYR A 175 8.35 -31.04 -11.99
C TYR A 175 7.92 -32.50 -12.24
N GLY A 176 7.56 -32.85 -13.47
CA GLY A 176 6.86 -34.09 -13.82
C GLY A 176 5.38 -34.05 -13.39
N THR A 177 5.12 -34.01 -12.07
CA THR A 177 3.79 -33.79 -11.50
C THR A 177 3.80 -32.50 -10.70
N ALA A 178 3.13 -31.47 -11.24
CA ALA A 178 3.02 -30.17 -10.58
C ALA A 178 2.38 -30.28 -9.18
N PRO A 179 2.79 -29.42 -8.22
CA PRO A 179 2.18 -29.40 -6.89
C PRO A 179 0.69 -29.06 -6.95
N THR A 180 -0.09 -29.64 -6.05
CA THR A 180 -1.53 -29.37 -5.94
C THR A 180 -1.75 -28.21 -4.98
N LEU A 181 -2.24 -27.09 -5.49
CA LEU A 181 -2.58 -25.93 -4.67
C LEU A 181 -4.03 -25.99 -4.20
N VAL A 182 -4.24 -25.76 -2.90
CA VAL A 182 -5.56 -25.63 -2.27
C VAL A 182 -5.82 -24.15 -2.01
N PRO A 183 -6.85 -23.56 -2.64
CA PRO A 183 -7.10 -22.13 -2.53
C PRO A 183 -7.79 -21.79 -1.21
N TYR A 184 -7.39 -20.65 -0.65
CA TYR A 184 -8.02 -19.96 0.47
C TYR A 184 -8.11 -18.48 0.11
N GLY A 185 -9.18 -17.80 0.47
CA GLY A 185 -9.21 -16.36 0.26
C GLY A 185 -10.35 -15.64 0.91
N GLN A 186 -10.22 -14.31 0.93
CA GLN A 186 -11.18 -13.43 1.56
C GLN A 186 -11.46 -12.22 0.67
N GLU A 187 -12.74 -11.87 0.54
CA GLU A 187 -13.22 -10.75 -0.25
C GLU A 187 -14.20 -9.91 0.56
N LEU A 188 -14.15 -8.59 0.41
CA LEU A 188 -15.02 -7.65 1.09
C LEU A 188 -16.40 -7.57 0.43
N GLU A 189 -16.43 -7.43 -0.91
CA GLU A 189 -17.63 -7.14 -1.67
C GLU A 189 -18.39 -8.41 -2.08
N SER A 190 -19.72 -8.42 -1.91
CA SER A 190 -20.53 -9.62 -2.07
C SER A 190 -20.59 -10.11 -3.51
N GLU A 191 -20.72 -9.20 -4.47
CA GLU A 191 -20.78 -9.50 -5.90
C GLU A 191 -19.45 -10.05 -6.41
N THR A 192 -18.34 -9.41 -6.03
CA THR A 192 -16.97 -9.84 -6.36
C THR A 192 -16.67 -11.22 -5.78
N HIS A 193 -17.06 -11.45 -4.52
CA HIS A 193 -16.97 -12.76 -3.87
C HIS A 193 -17.79 -13.82 -4.61
N ALA A 194 -19.01 -13.50 -5.05
CA ALA A 194 -19.87 -14.41 -5.80
C ALA A 194 -19.26 -14.84 -7.15
N VAL A 195 -18.57 -13.93 -7.85
CA VAL A 195 -17.81 -14.27 -9.07
C VAL A 195 -16.68 -15.24 -8.76
N CYS A 196 -15.92 -14.97 -7.69
CA CYS A 196 -14.85 -15.87 -7.26
C CYS A 196 -15.40 -17.27 -6.92
N LEU A 197 -16.53 -17.35 -6.21
CA LEU A 197 -17.18 -18.64 -5.91
C LEU A 197 -17.55 -19.39 -7.19
N ALA A 198 -18.15 -18.70 -8.17
CA ALA A 198 -18.52 -19.32 -9.44
C ALA A 198 -17.30 -19.88 -10.18
N SER A 199 -16.21 -19.11 -10.26
CA SER A 199 -14.93 -19.54 -10.81
C SER A 199 -14.40 -20.79 -10.11
N MET A 200 -14.33 -20.78 -8.77
CA MET A 200 -13.83 -21.92 -7.99
C MET A 200 -14.73 -23.17 -8.08
N LEU A 201 -16.05 -23.02 -8.23
CA LEU A 201 -16.96 -24.15 -8.41
C LEU A 201 -16.84 -24.83 -9.78
N LEU A 202 -16.48 -24.07 -10.81
CA LEU A 202 -16.27 -24.60 -12.17
C LEU A 202 -14.91 -25.27 -12.33
N LYS A 203 -13.94 -24.90 -11.48
CA LYS A 203 -12.58 -25.44 -11.53
C LYS A 203 -12.49 -26.80 -10.85
N THR A 204 -11.90 -27.77 -11.54
CA THR A 204 -11.71 -29.15 -11.05
C THR A 204 -10.23 -29.48 -10.92
N LEU A 205 -9.85 -30.22 -9.87
CA LEU A 205 -8.50 -30.79 -9.75
C LEU A 205 -8.47 -32.17 -10.42
N LYS A 206 -7.47 -32.46 -11.25
CA LYS A 206 -7.34 -33.79 -11.89
C LYS A 206 -7.27 -34.94 -10.86
N SER A 207 -6.65 -34.69 -9.71
CA SER A 207 -6.52 -35.65 -8.61
C SER A 207 -7.81 -35.85 -7.83
N ASP A 208 -8.70 -34.86 -7.83
CA ASP A 208 -9.97 -34.88 -7.10
C ASP A 208 -11.00 -33.95 -7.77
N PRO A 209 -11.63 -34.39 -8.89
CA PRO A 209 -12.49 -33.52 -9.69
C PRO A 209 -13.73 -33.01 -8.95
N GLY A 210 -14.19 -33.75 -7.94
CA GLY A 210 -15.37 -33.41 -7.14
C GLY A 210 -15.08 -32.46 -5.97
N ARG A 211 -13.82 -32.06 -5.76
CA ARG A 211 -13.44 -31.17 -4.66
C ARG A 211 -14.06 -29.78 -4.84
N ASP A 212 -14.72 -29.30 -3.80
CA ASP A 212 -15.23 -27.93 -3.76
C ASP A 212 -14.10 -26.95 -3.40
N LEU A 213 -13.51 -26.30 -4.41
CA LEU A 213 -12.47 -25.29 -4.23
C LEU A 213 -13.03 -23.95 -3.71
N SER A 214 -14.35 -23.76 -3.75
CA SER A 214 -15.00 -22.52 -3.27
C SER A 214 -15.18 -22.51 -1.74
N GLN A 215 -15.07 -23.67 -1.08
CA GLN A 215 -15.34 -23.85 0.35
C GLN A 215 -14.54 -22.90 1.26
N ASN A 216 -13.33 -22.55 0.84
CA ASN A 216 -12.38 -21.74 1.59
C ASN A 216 -12.31 -20.30 1.08
N ILE A 217 -13.31 -19.84 0.34
CA ILE A 217 -13.44 -18.43 -0.04
C ILE A 217 -14.49 -17.81 0.89
N LYS A 218 -14.12 -16.74 1.59
CA LYS A 218 -14.95 -16.14 2.66
C LYS A 218 -15.27 -14.69 2.38
N LEU A 219 -16.48 -14.28 2.74
CA LEU A 219 -16.96 -12.90 2.66
C LEU A 219 -16.70 -12.13 3.96
N GLY A 220 -16.08 -10.96 3.86
CA GLY A 220 -15.92 -9.98 4.93
C GLY A 220 -14.60 -9.21 4.83
N SER A 221 -14.48 -8.10 5.56
CA SER A 221 -13.23 -7.33 5.60
C SER A 221 -12.07 -8.13 6.19
N THR A 222 -10.95 -8.18 5.48
CA THR A 222 -9.70 -8.79 5.96
C THR A 222 -9.15 -8.08 7.19
N LEU A 223 -9.27 -6.75 7.25
CA LEU A 223 -8.68 -5.96 8.33
C LEU A 223 -9.50 -6.06 9.62
N SER A 224 -10.83 -5.92 9.55
CA SER A 224 -11.70 -5.96 10.74
C SER A 224 -12.38 -7.31 11.02
N ALA A 225 -12.36 -8.25 10.08
CA ALA A 225 -13.06 -9.53 10.21
C ALA A 225 -12.28 -10.69 9.59
N ASP A 226 -11.04 -10.88 10.03
CA ASP A 226 -10.17 -12.01 9.65
C ASP A 226 -10.88 -13.36 9.80
N LYS A 227 -11.23 -13.98 8.67
CA LYS A 227 -11.95 -15.26 8.63
C LYS A 227 -11.05 -16.47 8.84
N PHE A 228 -9.73 -16.25 8.89
CA PHE A 228 -8.70 -17.27 8.94
C PHE A 228 -7.76 -17.04 10.13
N ARG A 229 -8.24 -16.44 11.24
CA ARG A 229 -7.43 -15.97 12.36
C ARG A 229 -6.37 -16.96 12.87
N HIS A 230 -6.68 -18.25 12.86
CA HIS A 230 -5.80 -19.32 13.37
C HIS A 230 -5.18 -20.19 12.28
N GLU A 231 -5.38 -19.83 11.01
CA GLU A 231 -4.83 -20.56 9.87
C GLU A 231 -3.57 -19.87 9.35
N LYS A 232 -2.66 -20.70 8.84
CA LYS A 232 -1.40 -20.31 8.23
C LYS A 232 -1.25 -21.02 6.89
N PHE A 233 -0.46 -20.44 5.99
CA PHE A 233 -0.38 -20.88 4.61
C PHE A 233 1.05 -20.94 4.11
N HIS A 234 1.28 -21.90 3.21
CA HIS A 234 2.59 -22.12 2.59
C HIS A 234 2.95 -20.99 1.63
N TYR A 235 1.96 -20.58 0.81
CA TYR A 235 2.08 -19.48 -0.12
C TYR A 235 0.93 -18.50 0.10
N CYS A 236 1.27 -17.22 0.15
CA CYS A 236 0.29 -16.15 0.13
C CYS A 236 0.52 -15.25 -1.08
N VAL A 237 -0.55 -14.82 -1.72
CA VAL A 237 -0.52 -13.82 -2.80
C VAL A 237 -1.48 -12.71 -2.45
N SER A 238 -1.25 -11.49 -2.93
CA SER A 238 -2.22 -10.41 -2.75
C SER A 238 -1.96 -9.26 -3.72
N ASN A 239 -3.04 -8.66 -4.19
CA ASN A 239 -3.02 -7.37 -4.86
C ASN A 239 -4.08 -6.48 -4.18
N PRO A 240 -3.79 -5.96 -2.97
CA PRO A 240 -4.75 -5.18 -2.22
C PRO A 240 -5.00 -3.83 -2.90
N PRO A 241 -6.12 -3.16 -2.58
CA PRO A 241 -6.41 -1.83 -3.15
C PRO A 241 -5.33 -0.82 -2.75
N PHE A 242 -4.74 -0.15 -3.74
CA PHE A 242 -3.60 0.75 -3.52
C PHE A 242 -4.02 2.03 -2.79
N GLY A 243 -3.41 2.30 -1.63
CA GLY A 243 -3.60 3.57 -0.92
C GLY A 243 -5.03 3.81 -0.42
N LYS A 244 -5.83 2.74 -0.25
CA LYS A 244 -7.21 2.85 0.23
C LYS A 244 -7.25 3.25 1.70
N LYS A 245 -8.21 4.10 2.05
CA LYS A 245 -8.48 4.44 3.45
C LYS A 245 -9.03 3.21 4.19
N TRP A 246 -8.66 3.04 5.45
CA TRP A 246 -9.13 1.94 6.30
C TRP A 246 -10.03 2.43 7.45
N GLU A 247 -10.73 3.55 7.24
CA GLU A 247 -11.61 4.18 8.24
C GLU A 247 -12.72 3.24 8.73
N MET A 248 -13.29 2.42 7.84
CA MET A 248 -14.32 1.44 8.17
C MET A 248 -13.81 0.31 9.06
N ASP A 249 -12.52 -0.02 8.96
CA ASP A 249 -11.87 -1.06 9.76
C ASP A 249 -11.20 -0.50 11.03
N GLN A 250 -11.18 0.82 11.18
CA GLN A 250 -10.28 1.51 12.11
C GLN A 250 -10.51 1.10 13.57
N ALA A 251 -11.77 0.99 13.97
CA ALA A 251 -12.12 0.62 15.35
C ALA A 251 -11.55 -0.74 15.75
N GLU A 252 -11.63 -1.72 14.85
CA GLU A 252 -11.15 -3.08 15.11
C GLU A 252 -9.62 -3.15 15.08
N VAL A 253 -9.00 -2.52 14.08
CA VAL A 253 -7.53 -2.48 13.95
C VAL A 253 -6.91 -1.78 15.17
N LEU A 254 -7.48 -0.67 15.63
CA LEU A 254 -7.04 0.01 16.86
C LEU A 254 -7.21 -0.87 18.11
N ARG A 255 -8.32 -1.60 18.18
CA ARG A 255 -8.57 -2.53 19.29
C ARG A 255 -7.51 -3.64 19.31
N GLU A 256 -7.27 -4.28 18.18
CA GLU A 256 -6.26 -5.33 18.05
C GLU A 256 -4.85 -4.82 18.38
N HIS A 257 -4.44 -3.68 17.82
CA HIS A 257 -3.15 -3.05 18.12
C HIS A 257 -2.97 -2.78 19.63
N ARG A 258 -4.00 -2.19 20.27
CA ARG A 258 -3.94 -1.83 21.70
C ARG A 258 -3.95 -3.06 22.60
N ASP A 259 -4.84 -4.01 22.34
CA ASP A 259 -5.15 -5.11 23.26
C ASP A 259 -4.23 -6.31 23.04
N GLN A 260 -3.84 -6.60 21.79
CA GLN A 260 -3.02 -7.76 21.43
C GLN A 260 -1.55 -7.41 21.18
N LYS A 261 -1.24 -6.15 20.85
CA LYS A 261 0.15 -5.71 20.57
C LYS A 261 0.82 -6.65 19.56
N PHE A 262 2.03 -7.15 19.84
CA PHE A 262 2.77 -8.08 18.99
C PHE A 262 2.20 -9.51 18.93
N GLU A 263 1.26 -9.88 19.80
CA GLU A 263 0.52 -11.15 19.67
C GLU A 263 -0.58 -11.05 18.59
N GLY A 264 -0.97 -9.83 18.22
CA GLY A 264 -1.90 -9.54 17.12
C GLY A 264 -1.18 -9.23 15.81
N ARG A 265 -1.95 -8.96 14.76
CA ARG A 265 -1.41 -8.67 13.41
C ARG A 265 -0.75 -7.29 13.35
N PHE A 266 -1.27 -6.33 14.10
CA PHE A 266 -0.91 -4.93 13.97
C PHE A 266 -0.02 -4.43 15.12
N GLY A 267 0.93 -5.25 15.57
CA GLY A 267 1.77 -4.96 16.73
C GLY A 267 2.71 -3.74 16.61
N PRO A 268 3.46 -3.56 15.50
CA PRO A 268 4.53 -2.55 15.44
C PRO A 268 4.03 -1.13 15.66
N LYS A 269 3.20 -0.63 14.75
CA LYS A 269 2.40 0.62 14.80
C LYS A 269 1.35 0.55 13.70
N LEU A 270 0.55 1.60 13.56
CA LEU A 270 -0.49 1.73 12.55
C LEU A 270 -0.15 2.86 11.57
N PRO A 271 -0.33 2.66 10.24
CA PRO A 271 -0.14 3.72 9.25
C PRO A 271 -1.23 4.78 9.39
N ARG A 272 -1.15 5.87 8.62
CA ARG A 272 -2.23 6.86 8.57
C ARG A 272 -3.53 6.22 8.07
N VAL A 273 -4.67 6.68 8.57
CA VAL A 273 -6.01 6.20 8.16
C VAL A 273 -6.24 6.34 6.65
N SER A 274 -5.55 7.29 6.02
CA SER A 274 -5.64 7.54 4.59
C SER A 274 -5.01 6.45 3.72
N ASP A 275 -4.16 5.57 4.27
CA ASP A 275 -3.48 4.51 3.52
C ASP A 275 -3.34 3.23 4.36
N GLY A 276 -4.09 2.20 4.00
CA GLY A 276 -4.09 0.88 4.64
C GLY A 276 -3.10 -0.12 4.06
N SER A 277 -2.28 0.24 3.07
CA SER A 277 -1.45 -0.70 2.30
C SER A 277 -0.56 -1.58 3.20
N MET A 278 0.04 -0.99 4.23
CA MET A 278 0.91 -1.70 5.17
C MET A 278 0.16 -2.61 6.16
N LEU A 279 -1.14 -2.41 6.36
CA LEU A 279 -1.93 -3.34 7.18
C LEU A 279 -2.09 -4.69 6.47
N PHE A 280 -2.18 -4.71 5.14
CA PHE A 280 -2.21 -5.95 4.36
C PHE A 280 -0.85 -6.68 4.39
N LEU A 281 0.27 -5.95 4.38
CA LEU A 281 1.61 -6.53 4.60
C LEU A 281 1.70 -7.26 5.95
N LEU A 282 1.30 -6.57 7.03
CA LEU A 282 1.28 -7.14 8.37
C LEU A 282 0.30 -8.33 8.48
N HIS A 283 -0.85 -8.23 7.82
CA HIS A 283 -1.79 -9.34 7.75
C HIS A 283 -1.15 -10.56 7.08
N LEU A 284 -0.55 -10.42 5.90
CA LEU A 284 0.13 -11.54 5.23
C LEU A 284 1.26 -12.14 6.06
N LEU A 285 2.06 -11.31 6.74
CA LEU A 285 3.08 -11.78 7.65
C LEU A 285 2.49 -12.67 8.75
N SER A 286 1.34 -12.29 9.31
CA SER A 286 0.63 -13.10 10.31
C SER A 286 0.07 -14.41 9.76
N LYS A 287 0.09 -14.63 8.44
CA LYS A 287 -0.46 -15.82 7.76
C LYS A 287 0.58 -16.77 7.21
N LEU A 288 1.86 -16.43 7.28
CA LEU A 288 2.93 -17.34 6.87
C LEU A 288 2.96 -18.58 7.78
N GLU A 289 3.05 -19.77 7.16
CA GLU A 289 3.25 -21.04 7.88
C GLU A 289 4.48 -20.99 8.78
N ASP A 290 4.40 -21.68 9.91
CA ASP A 290 5.46 -21.68 10.92
C ASP A 290 6.75 -22.28 10.33
N PRO A 291 7.95 -21.72 10.61
CA PRO A 291 9.22 -22.26 10.12
C PRO A 291 9.42 -23.75 10.47
N GLU A 292 8.95 -24.19 11.64
CA GLU A 292 8.98 -25.59 12.08
C GLU A 292 8.18 -26.55 11.19
N LYS A 293 7.19 -26.03 10.44
CA LYS A 293 6.37 -26.77 9.48
C LYS A 293 6.79 -26.51 8.03
N GLY A 294 7.98 -25.98 7.84
CA GLY A 294 8.56 -25.69 6.51
C GLY A 294 8.37 -24.26 6.04
N GLY A 295 7.82 -23.36 6.87
CA GLY A 295 7.75 -21.92 6.62
C GLY A 295 6.77 -21.48 5.52
N GLY A 296 6.46 -20.19 5.50
CA GLY A 296 5.57 -19.55 4.53
C GLY A 296 6.28 -18.46 3.73
N ARG A 297 5.80 -18.25 2.50
CA ARG A 297 6.27 -17.17 1.61
C ARG A 297 5.07 -16.37 1.10
N ALA A 298 5.25 -15.08 0.86
CA ALA A 298 4.22 -14.22 0.28
C ALA A 298 4.73 -13.37 -0.88
N ALA A 299 3.92 -13.17 -1.92
CA ALA A 299 4.12 -12.15 -2.95
C ALA A 299 2.95 -11.17 -2.94
N ILE A 300 3.21 -9.92 -2.63
CA ILE A 300 2.19 -8.87 -2.55
C ILE A 300 2.54 -7.71 -3.46
N VAL A 301 1.58 -7.30 -4.29
CA VAL A 301 1.74 -6.18 -5.21
C VAL A 301 1.30 -4.89 -4.53
N LEU A 302 2.15 -3.87 -4.53
CA LEU A 302 1.90 -2.60 -3.87
C LEU A 302 2.31 -1.42 -4.77
N SER A 303 1.79 -0.24 -4.44
CA SER A 303 2.30 1.02 -4.98
C SER A 303 3.63 1.42 -4.33
N GLY A 304 4.19 2.58 -4.69
CA GLY A 304 5.40 3.09 -4.05
C GLY A 304 5.22 3.53 -2.59
N SER A 305 4.00 3.77 -2.10
CA SER A 305 3.75 4.33 -0.76
C SER A 305 4.45 3.57 0.38
N PRO A 306 4.33 2.23 0.47
CA PRO A 306 4.99 1.45 1.52
C PRO A 306 6.52 1.58 1.58
N LEU A 307 7.17 1.99 0.49
CA LEU A 307 8.64 2.10 0.44
C LEU A 307 9.18 3.29 1.23
N PHE A 308 8.48 4.43 1.25
CA PHE A 308 9.04 5.69 1.75
C PHE A 308 8.11 6.56 2.60
N ASN A 309 6.80 6.26 2.65
CA ASN A 309 5.89 7.09 3.45
C ASN A 309 6.17 6.96 4.95
N GLY A 310 5.90 8.04 5.70
CA GLY A 310 6.11 8.12 7.15
C GLY A 310 7.56 8.42 7.53
N SER A 311 7.75 9.46 8.33
CA SER A 311 9.05 9.81 8.92
C SER A 311 9.43 8.87 10.06
N ALA A 312 10.68 8.93 10.53
CA ALA A 312 11.15 8.23 11.72
C ALA A 312 10.15 8.32 12.90
N GLY A 313 9.86 7.18 13.54
CA GLY A 313 8.88 7.05 14.61
C GLY A 313 7.39 7.04 14.18
N GLN A 314 7.05 7.36 12.93
CA GLN A 314 5.69 7.24 12.40
C GLN A 314 5.37 5.80 11.99
N GLY A 315 4.08 5.48 11.92
CA GLY A 315 3.61 4.12 11.76
C GLY A 315 4.19 3.39 10.56
N GLU A 316 4.23 4.02 9.40
CA GLU A 316 4.75 3.41 8.18
C GLU A 316 6.25 3.08 8.29
N SER A 317 7.04 3.98 8.90
CA SER A 317 8.47 3.75 9.16
C SER A 317 8.68 2.65 10.19
N GLU A 318 7.89 2.60 11.26
CA GLU A 318 7.98 1.55 12.29
C GLU A 318 7.55 0.18 11.76
N ILE A 319 6.62 0.14 10.82
CA ILE A 319 6.25 -1.11 10.14
C ILE A 319 7.41 -1.58 9.26
N ARG A 320 8.04 -0.72 8.46
CA ARG A 320 9.25 -1.09 7.71
C ARG A 320 10.38 -1.56 8.63
N ARG A 321 10.63 -0.79 9.70
CA ARG A 321 11.58 -1.13 10.76
C ARG A 321 11.33 -2.57 11.23
N HIS A 322 10.10 -2.89 11.60
CA HIS A 322 9.73 -4.23 12.04
C HIS A 322 9.92 -5.31 10.98
N LEU A 323 9.47 -5.10 9.74
CA LEU A 323 9.60 -6.09 8.66
C LEU A 323 11.07 -6.40 8.32
N LEU A 324 11.93 -5.38 8.36
CA LEU A 324 13.36 -5.52 8.10
C LEU A 324 14.09 -6.17 9.30
N TYR A 325 13.76 -5.78 10.54
CA TYR A 325 14.35 -6.39 11.74
C TYR A 325 13.92 -7.83 11.97
N GLN A 326 12.67 -8.19 11.62
CA GLN A 326 12.22 -9.59 11.62
C GLN A 326 12.81 -10.40 10.47
N ASP A 327 13.60 -9.75 9.60
CA ASP A 327 14.24 -10.36 8.44
C ASP A 327 13.27 -11.09 7.52
N VAL A 328 12.07 -10.54 7.33
CA VAL A 328 11.03 -11.18 6.50
C VAL A 328 10.94 -10.65 5.09
N VAL A 329 11.45 -9.45 4.80
CA VAL A 329 11.47 -8.89 3.43
C VAL A 329 12.64 -9.51 2.67
N GLU A 330 12.36 -10.41 1.73
CA GLU A 330 13.40 -11.15 1.00
C GLU A 330 13.82 -10.44 -0.28
N ALA A 331 12.85 -9.95 -1.06
CA ALA A 331 13.11 -9.17 -2.26
C ALA A 331 12.00 -8.14 -2.54
N ILE A 332 12.34 -7.08 -3.25
CA ILE A 332 11.39 -6.12 -3.79
C ILE A 332 11.70 -5.90 -5.28
N ILE A 333 10.70 -6.12 -6.13
CA ILE A 333 10.84 -6.04 -7.59
C ILE A 333 10.05 -4.82 -8.09
N ALA A 334 10.73 -3.82 -8.66
CA ALA A 334 10.10 -2.67 -9.31
C ALA A 334 9.60 -3.06 -10.70
N LEU A 335 8.29 -3.00 -10.92
CA LEU A 335 7.67 -3.43 -12.18
C LEU A 335 7.57 -2.27 -13.20
N PRO A 336 7.42 -2.58 -14.51
CA PRO A 336 7.14 -1.56 -15.52
C PRO A 336 5.85 -0.77 -15.21
N THR A 337 5.83 0.52 -15.52
CA THR A 337 4.61 1.33 -15.48
C THR A 337 3.61 0.86 -16.55
N GLU A 338 2.34 1.26 -16.46
CA GLU A 338 1.30 0.91 -17.45
C GLU A 338 1.11 -0.61 -17.69
N ILE A 339 1.33 -1.42 -16.64
CA ILE A 339 1.05 -2.87 -16.67
C ILE A 339 -0.31 -3.23 -16.07
N PHE A 340 -0.96 -2.30 -15.37
CA PHE A 340 -2.29 -2.46 -14.76
C PHE A 340 -3.39 -1.82 -15.61
N PHE A 341 -4.63 -2.30 -15.50
CA PHE A 341 -5.72 -1.93 -16.41
C PHE A 341 -6.31 -0.55 -16.09
N ARG A 342 -6.32 -0.13 -14.82
CA ARG A 342 -6.90 1.14 -14.36
C ARG A 342 -5.88 2.16 -13.86
N THR A 343 -4.59 1.81 -13.77
CA THR A 343 -3.54 2.73 -13.31
C THR A 343 -2.25 2.62 -14.12
N GLY A 344 -1.56 3.76 -14.28
CA GLY A 344 -0.26 3.86 -14.93
C GLY A 344 0.91 4.05 -13.95
N ILE A 345 0.67 3.95 -12.64
CA ILE A 345 1.69 4.15 -11.61
C ILE A 345 2.78 3.08 -11.65
N GLY A 346 3.92 3.36 -11.03
CA GLY A 346 4.90 2.33 -10.67
C GLY A 346 4.39 1.45 -9.55
N THR A 347 4.51 0.14 -9.72
CA THR A 347 4.10 -0.89 -8.76
C THR A 347 5.26 -1.82 -8.45
N TYR A 348 5.20 -2.47 -7.31
CA TYR A 348 6.28 -3.30 -6.78
C TYR A 348 5.72 -4.63 -6.30
N ILE A 349 6.43 -5.74 -6.54
CA ILE A 349 6.18 -7.01 -5.85
C ILE A 349 7.11 -7.07 -4.64
N TRP A 350 6.53 -7.18 -3.46
CA TRP A 350 7.26 -7.52 -2.25
C TRP A 350 7.20 -9.03 -2.04
N VAL A 351 8.37 -9.65 -1.97
CA VAL A 351 8.51 -11.06 -1.60
C VAL A 351 8.86 -11.13 -0.12
N LEU A 352 7.98 -11.74 0.66
CA LEU A 352 8.18 -11.99 2.08
C LEU A 352 8.45 -13.48 2.33
N SER A 353 9.33 -13.79 3.26
CA SER A 353 9.70 -15.16 3.61
C SER A 353 10.14 -15.21 5.08
N ASN A 354 9.57 -16.13 5.87
CA ASN A 354 10.05 -16.42 7.22
C ASN A 354 11.04 -17.60 7.25
N ARG A 355 11.55 -17.97 6.09
CA ARG A 355 12.44 -19.12 5.86
C ARG A 355 13.49 -18.82 4.80
N LYS A 356 14.07 -17.63 4.88
CA LYS A 356 15.17 -17.21 4.00
C LYS A 356 16.33 -18.22 4.06
N SER A 357 16.96 -18.48 2.91
CA SER A 357 18.21 -19.23 2.86
C SER A 357 19.32 -18.49 3.63
N GLU A 358 20.33 -19.22 4.11
CA GLU A 358 21.40 -18.65 4.94
C GLU A 358 22.09 -17.44 4.28
N GLU A 359 22.28 -17.47 2.97
CA GLU A 359 22.93 -16.38 2.22
C GLU A 359 22.11 -15.08 2.16
N ARG A 360 20.77 -15.20 2.27
CA ARG A 360 19.78 -14.11 2.18
C ARG A 360 19.43 -13.49 3.54
N GLN A 361 19.85 -14.12 4.64
CA GLN A 361 19.57 -13.62 5.99
C GLN A 361 20.21 -12.25 6.22
N GLY A 362 19.44 -11.34 6.82
CA GLY A 362 19.82 -9.95 7.09
C GLY A 362 19.91 -9.06 5.83
N LYS A 363 19.49 -9.56 4.66
CA LYS A 363 19.61 -8.87 3.38
C LYS A 363 18.27 -8.78 2.66
N VAL A 364 18.15 -7.78 1.80
CA VAL A 364 17.03 -7.58 0.88
C VAL A 364 17.59 -7.45 -0.54
N GLN A 365 17.01 -8.19 -1.47
CA GLN A 365 17.33 -8.06 -2.89
C GLN A 365 16.38 -7.04 -3.56
N LEU A 366 16.91 -5.94 -4.07
CA LEU A 366 16.15 -4.99 -4.89
C LEU A 366 16.35 -5.35 -6.35
N ILE A 367 15.27 -5.47 -7.12
CA ILE A 367 15.34 -5.77 -8.56
C ILE A 367 14.63 -4.66 -9.34
N ASP A 368 15.35 -4.00 -10.24
CA ASP A 368 14.77 -3.06 -11.20
C ASP A 368 14.34 -3.79 -12.49
N ALA A 369 13.05 -4.11 -12.56
CA ALA A 369 12.41 -4.69 -13.73
C ALA A 369 11.60 -3.65 -14.54
N THR A 370 11.76 -2.35 -14.28
CA THR A 370 10.93 -1.29 -14.90
C THR A 370 11.07 -1.25 -16.43
N GLY A 371 12.23 -1.65 -16.94
CA GLY A 371 12.53 -1.77 -18.38
C GLY A 371 12.29 -3.16 -18.99
N MET A 372 11.74 -4.12 -18.24
CA MET A 372 11.59 -5.52 -18.67
C MET A 372 10.14 -5.80 -19.08
N PHE A 373 9.78 -5.42 -20.31
CA PHE A 373 8.43 -5.60 -20.83
C PHE A 373 8.38 -5.74 -22.36
N GLU A 374 7.24 -6.23 -22.84
CA GLU A 374 6.81 -6.14 -24.22
C GLU A 374 5.66 -5.13 -24.36
N PRO A 375 5.64 -4.30 -25.42
CA PRO A 375 4.51 -3.42 -25.70
C PRO A 375 3.30 -4.24 -26.17
N LEU A 376 2.10 -3.85 -25.72
CA LEU A 376 0.85 -4.43 -26.20
C LEU A 376 0.49 -3.86 -27.57
N ARG A 377 0.04 -4.75 -28.49
CA ARG A 377 -0.47 -4.35 -29.81
C ARG A 377 -1.71 -3.46 -29.72
N LYS A 378 -2.55 -3.68 -28.70
CA LYS A 378 -3.74 -2.91 -28.41
C LYS A 378 -3.79 -2.64 -26.90
N SER A 379 -3.98 -1.39 -26.52
CA SER A 379 -4.09 -1.02 -25.11
C SER A 379 -5.38 -1.56 -24.49
N GLU A 380 -5.28 -2.02 -23.24
CA GLU A 380 -6.37 -2.57 -22.45
C GLU A 380 -6.64 -1.64 -21.26
N GLY A 381 -7.34 -0.53 -21.53
CA GLY A 381 -7.45 0.54 -20.53
C GLY A 381 -6.13 1.29 -20.45
N ASN A 382 -5.58 1.43 -19.25
CA ASN A 382 -4.25 1.99 -19.00
C ASN A 382 -3.11 0.98 -19.26
N LYS A 383 -3.43 -0.32 -19.38
CA LYS A 383 -2.41 -1.33 -19.67
C LYS A 383 -1.90 -1.17 -21.10
N ARG A 384 -0.61 -0.85 -21.23
CA ARG A 384 0.12 -0.74 -22.51
C ARG A 384 1.29 -1.70 -22.60
N ARG A 385 1.73 -2.26 -21.47
CA ARG A 385 2.89 -3.12 -21.37
C ARG A 385 2.49 -4.46 -20.74
N LYS A 386 3.19 -5.51 -21.10
CA LYS A 386 3.12 -6.81 -20.42
C LYS A 386 4.52 -7.31 -20.10
N ILE A 387 4.66 -8.06 -19.02
CA ILE A 387 5.88 -8.82 -18.74
C ILE A 387 5.76 -10.13 -19.54
N GLY A 388 6.54 -10.26 -20.61
CA GLY A 388 6.53 -11.46 -21.45
C GLY A 388 7.19 -12.65 -20.75
N ASP A 389 6.97 -13.87 -21.25
CA ASP A 389 7.52 -15.10 -20.65
C ASP A 389 9.06 -15.06 -20.57
N ASP A 390 9.71 -14.43 -21.54
CA ASP A 390 11.17 -14.21 -21.55
C ASP A 390 11.58 -13.27 -20.40
N GLN A 391 10.86 -12.16 -20.22
CA GLN A 391 11.13 -11.22 -19.12
C GLN A 391 10.81 -11.82 -17.76
N ILE A 392 9.76 -12.65 -17.64
CA ILE A 392 9.47 -13.38 -16.40
C ILE A 392 10.66 -14.28 -16.05
N ARG A 393 11.16 -15.07 -17.00
CA ARG A 393 12.33 -15.93 -16.79
C ARG A 393 13.55 -15.12 -16.40
N ASP A 394 13.83 -14.01 -17.07
CA ASP A 394 14.97 -13.15 -16.73
C ASP A 394 14.85 -12.54 -15.33
N ILE A 395 13.66 -12.07 -14.91
CA ILE A 395 13.44 -11.50 -13.57
C ILE A 395 13.58 -12.58 -12.50
N VAL A 396 13.02 -13.77 -12.73
CA VAL A 396 13.13 -14.91 -11.80
C VAL A 396 14.57 -15.39 -11.71
N GLN A 397 15.32 -15.39 -12.82
CA GLN A 397 16.76 -15.72 -12.79
C GLN A 397 17.56 -14.69 -12.00
N LEU A 398 17.32 -13.38 -12.20
CA LEU A 398 17.94 -12.33 -11.38
C LEU A 398 17.65 -12.54 -9.89
N TYR A 399 16.41 -12.90 -9.55
CA TYR A 399 16.02 -13.23 -8.19
C TYR A 399 16.80 -14.46 -7.69
N ALA A 400 16.77 -15.58 -8.42
CA ALA A 400 17.40 -16.85 -8.06
C ALA A 400 18.92 -16.73 -7.86
N ASP A 401 19.62 -16.08 -8.80
CA ASP A 401 21.08 -15.93 -8.80
C ASP A 401 21.59 -15.24 -7.54
N PHE A 402 20.80 -14.30 -7.00
CA PHE A 402 21.17 -13.52 -5.82
C PHE A 402 22.57 -12.91 -5.92
N GLU A 403 22.89 -12.34 -7.10
CA GLU A 403 24.15 -11.68 -7.38
C GLU A 403 23.95 -10.18 -7.66
N PRO A 404 24.87 -9.30 -7.19
CA PRO A 404 24.82 -7.88 -7.53
C PRO A 404 25.05 -7.65 -9.02
N THR A 405 24.10 -6.99 -9.67
CA THR A 405 24.15 -6.53 -11.06
C THR A 405 23.60 -5.10 -11.16
N LYS A 406 23.62 -4.50 -12.36
CA LYS A 406 22.96 -3.20 -12.59
C LYS A 406 21.46 -3.20 -12.30
N LYS A 407 20.81 -4.37 -12.40
CA LYS A 407 19.36 -4.53 -12.20
C LYS A 407 19.01 -5.25 -10.89
N SER A 408 20.00 -5.79 -10.16
CA SER A 408 19.79 -6.50 -8.91
C SER A 408 20.80 -6.06 -7.88
N LEU A 409 20.34 -5.48 -6.78
CA LEU A 409 21.20 -5.01 -5.70
C LEU A 409 20.87 -5.76 -4.42
N ILE A 410 21.91 -6.17 -3.69
CA ILE A 410 21.78 -6.87 -2.43
C ILE A 410 22.18 -5.89 -1.34
N VAL A 411 21.22 -5.51 -0.52
CA VAL A 411 21.36 -4.43 0.46
C VAL A 411 21.15 -5.00 1.85
N GLY A 412 21.99 -4.61 2.82
CA GLY A 412 21.79 -5.00 4.22
C GLY A 412 20.51 -4.39 4.76
N ALA A 413 19.77 -5.13 5.59
CA ALA A 413 18.53 -4.62 6.18
C ALA A 413 18.75 -3.31 6.96
N GLU A 414 19.92 -3.15 7.59
CA GLU A 414 20.33 -1.94 8.33
C GLU A 414 20.64 -0.74 7.43
N ASP A 415 21.05 -0.94 6.18
CA ASP A 415 21.41 0.12 5.24
C ASP A 415 20.20 0.95 4.77
N PHE A 416 18.98 0.41 4.93
CA PHE A 416 17.73 1.14 4.73
C PHE A 416 17.38 2.07 5.88
N GLY A 417 18.05 1.90 7.02
CA GLY A 417 17.81 2.69 8.22
C GLY A 417 18.55 4.03 8.17
N TYR A 418 18.01 4.98 8.91
CA TYR A 418 18.69 6.21 9.28
C TYR A 418 18.27 6.62 10.69
N ARG A 419 19.13 7.37 11.38
CA ARG A 419 18.84 8.00 12.66
C ARG A 419 18.52 9.47 12.41
N ARG A 420 17.25 9.83 12.55
CA ARG A 420 16.79 11.21 12.42
C ARG A 420 17.15 11.96 13.69
N ILE A 421 18.04 12.93 13.62
CA ILE A 421 18.38 13.81 14.74
C ILE A 421 17.63 15.13 14.62
N ARG A 422 17.33 15.77 15.76
CA ARG A 422 16.83 17.14 15.80
C ARG A 422 18.01 18.07 16.05
N VAL A 423 18.26 18.95 15.09
CA VAL A 423 19.33 19.93 15.14
C VAL A 423 18.73 21.26 15.56
N LEU A 424 19.25 21.82 16.65
CA LEU A 424 18.81 23.07 17.23
C LEU A 424 19.86 24.15 16.99
N ARG A 425 19.39 25.39 16.92
CA ARG A 425 20.24 26.58 16.95
C ARG A 425 19.78 27.50 18.07
N PRO A 426 20.70 28.20 18.75
CA PRO A 426 20.33 29.07 19.86
C PRO A 426 19.53 30.29 19.38
N LEU A 427 18.57 30.71 20.19
CA LEU A 427 17.85 31.96 20.02
C LEU A 427 18.79 33.15 20.21
N ARG A 428 18.91 33.99 19.17
CA ARG A 428 19.68 35.25 19.19
C ARG A 428 18.77 36.42 18.88
N HIS A 429 17.84 36.67 19.78
CA HIS A 429 16.78 37.67 19.61
C HIS A 429 16.91 38.79 20.64
N LYS A 430 16.63 40.01 20.18
CA LYS A 430 16.32 41.16 21.04
C LYS A 430 14.84 41.48 20.96
N ILE A 431 14.36 42.27 21.91
CA ILE A 431 13.00 42.80 21.92
C ILE A 431 13.04 44.25 21.42
N VAL A 432 12.34 44.51 20.32
CA VAL A 432 12.17 45.86 19.78
C VAL A 432 10.67 46.14 19.65
N VAL A 433 10.16 47.04 20.50
CA VAL A 433 8.77 47.48 20.37
C VAL A 433 8.65 48.38 19.14
N SER A 434 7.73 48.02 18.26
CA SER A 434 7.45 48.72 17.01
C SER A 434 5.95 48.82 16.77
N ASP A 435 5.52 49.78 15.95
CA ASP A 435 4.11 49.92 15.59
C ASP A 435 3.60 48.67 14.85
N THR A 436 4.43 48.10 13.98
CA THR A 436 4.15 46.81 13.31
C THR A 436 4.00 45.66 14.31
N GLY A 437 4.83 45.58 15.34
CA GLY A 437 4.69 44.57 16.39
C GLY A 437 3.41 44.77 17.22
N LEU A 438 3.04 46.03 17.52
CA LEU A 438 1.81 46.36 18.24
C LEU A 438 0.55 46.00 17.45
N GLU A 439 0.61 46.10 16.13
CA GLU A 439 -0.43 45.61 15.21
C GLU A 439 -0.48 44.09 15.20
N ALA A 440 0.67 43.41 15.06
CA ALA A 440 0.80 41.95 15.05
C ALA A 440 0.26 41.29 16.33
N LEU A 441 0.26 41.99 17.47
CA LEU A 441 -0.39 41.50 18.70
C LEU A 441 -1.87 41.15 18.50
N GLY A 442 -2.56 41.81 17.59
CA GLY A 442 -3.95 41.53 17.24
C GLY A 442 -4.20 40.08 16.79
N GLU A 443 -3.19 39.43 16.22
CA GLU A 443 -3.26 38.06 15.69
C GLU A 443 -3.07 36.99 16.77
N HIS A 444 -2.66 37.38 17.99
CA HIS A 444 -2.42 36.45 19.08
C HIS A 444 -3.66 36.23 19.95
N LYS A 445 -4.13 34.97 20.04
CA LYS A 445 -5.25 34.57 20.90
C LYS A 445 -5.12 35.01 22.37
N ALA A 446 -3.89 35.10 22.90
CA ALA A 446 -3.66 35.55 24.27
C ALA A 446 -3.92 37.05 24.48
N TRP A 447 -3.78 37.85 23.42
CA TRP A 447 -4.09 39.27 23.36
C TRP A 447 -5.58 39.52 23.10
N GLU A 448 -6.20 38.71 22.24
CA GLU A 448 -7.65 38.73 21.96
C GLU A 448 -8.50 38.47 23.22
N LYS A 449 -8.03 37.58 24.10
CA LYS A 449 -8.71 37.27 25.38
C LYS A 449 -8.72 38.42 26.39
N ARG A 450 -7.97 39.50 26.17
CA ARG A 450 -7.95 40.67 27.04
C ARG A 450 -9.18 41.54 26.79
N THR A 451 -9.56 42.36 27.76
CA THR A 451 -10.62 43.36 27.51
C THR A 451 -10.08 44.50 26.64
N ASP A 452 -10.96 45.27 26.01
CA ASP A 452 -10.54 46.44 25.23
C ASP A 452 -9.75 47.44 26.06
N ASP A 453 -10.19 47.72 27.30
CA ASP A 453 -9.47 48.57 28.26
C ASP A 453 -8.08 48.02 28.59
N GLN A 454 -7.93 46.70 28.75
CA GLN A 454 -6.61 46.09 28.99
C GLN A 454 -5.69 46.22 27.77
N ARG A 455 -6.19 45.96 26.55
CA ARG A 455 -5.41 46.09 25.32
C ARG A 455 -4.93 47.52 25.10
N GLU A 456 -5.82 48.50 25.30
CA GLU A 456 -5.48 49.91 25.16
C GLU A 456 -4.40 50.33 26.17
N ARG A 457 -4.55 49.91 27.44
CA ARG A 457 -3.53 50.18 28.47
C ARG A 457 -2.19 49.51 28.17
N TRP A 458 -2.19 48.25 27.74
CA TRP A 458 -0.95 47.56 27.36
C TRP A 458 -0.27 48.24 26.18
N ARG A 459 -1.02 48.65 25.15
CA ARG A 459 -0.47 49.43 24.03
C ARG A 459 0.17 50.73 24.50
N ALA A 460 -0.51 51.48 25.37
CA ALA A 460 0.00 52.75 25.90
C ALA A 460 1.25 52.58 26.78
N VAL A 461 1.43 51.43 27.41
CA VAL A 461 2.59 51.12 28.24
C VAL A 461 3.77 50.62 27.38
N LEU A 462 3.50 49.77 26.39
CA LEU A 462 4.50 49.25 25.46
C LEU A 462 5.02 50.34 24.51
N SER A 463 4.17 51.21 23.98
CA SER A 463 4.56 52.26 23.02
C SER A 463 5.58 53.28 23.57
N LYS A 464 5.72 53.36 24.90
CA LYS A 464 6.77 54.18 25.55
C LYS A 464 8.18 53.64 25.35
N HIS A 465 8.27 52.37 24.94
CA HIS A 465 9.52 51.68 24.67
C HIS A 465 9.79 51.53 23.16
N THR A 466 8.96 52.15 22.31
CA THR A 466 9.19 52.14 20.86
C THR A 466 10.52 52.80 20.50
N GLY A 467 11.32 52.13 19.66
CA GLY A 467 12.63 52.62 19.22
C GLY A 467 13.77 52.39 20.21
N VAL A 468 13.56 51.58 21.26
CA VAL A 468 14.60 51.14 22.19
C VAL A 468 14.79 49.63 22.07
N ASP A 469 16.04 49.22 21.86
CA ASP A 469 16.43 47.81 21.87
C ASP A 469 16.50 47.30 23.31
N HIS A 470 15.86 46.16 23.56
CA HIS A 470 15.81 45.51 24.86
C HIS A 470 16.33 44.08 24.79
N ASP A 471 16.96 43.62 25.87
CA ASP A 471 17.33 42.20 26.04
C ASP A 471 16.08 41.29 25.95
N TRP A 472 16.27 40.04 25.51
CA TRP A 472 15.18 39.06 25.40
C TRP A 472 14.32 38.93 26.66
N HIS A 473 14.94 38.88 27.84
CA HIS A 473 14.24 38.67 29.11
C HIS A 473 13.59 39.93 29.66
N TRP A 474 13.90 41.10 29.07
CA TRP A 474 13.33 42.38 29.50
C TRP A 474 11.80 42.32 29.47
N ILE A 475 11.21 41.80 28.40
CA ILE A 475 9.75 41.83 28.22
C ILE A 475 9.01 41.03 29.32
N GLU A 476 9.56 39.89 29.77
CA GLU A 476 8.98 39.13 30.89
C GLU A 476 9.00 39.97 32.18
N SER A 477 10.15 40.52 32.52
CA SER A 477 10.33 41.30 33.75
C SER A 477 9.51 42.58 33.75
N PHE A 478 9.49 43.29 32.61
CA PHE A 478 8.71 44.49 32.38
C PHE A 478 7.22 44.22 32.50
N SER A 479 6.67 43.22 31.80
CA SER A 479 5.25 42.92 31.86
C SER A 479 4.79 42.54 33.26
N LYS A 480 5.59 41.74 33.99
CA LYS A 480 5.28 41.39 35.39
C LYS A 480 5.32 42.61 36.31
N ALA A 481 6.31 43.49 36.15
CA ALA A 481 6.42 44.71 36.94
C ALA A 481 5.28 45.71 36.63
N ALA A 482 4.93 45.88 35.35
CA ALA A 482 3.85 46.76 34.91
C ALA A 482 2.50 46.30 35.45
N ALA A 483 2.17 45.01 35.32
CA ALA A 483 0.93 44.44 35.84
C ALA A 483 0.83 44.51 37.38
N LYS A 484 1.96 44.44 38.10
CA LYS A 484 1.99 44.62 39.55
C LYS A 484 1.76 46.07 39.95
N LYS A 485 2.24 47.03 39.15
CA LYS A 485 2.10 48.47 39.40
C LYS A 485 0.72 49.00 39.03
N ASP A 486 0.12 48.49 37.96
CA ASP A 486 -1.24 48.82 37.53
C ASP A 486 -2.07 47.53 37.37
N ALA A 487 -2.88 47.23 38.39
CA ALA A 487 -3.75 46.06 38.39
C ALA A 487 -4.79 46.07 37.25
N LYS A 488 -5.07 47.24 36.64
CA LYS A 488 -6.02 47.35 35.51
C LYS A 488 -5.47 46.75 34.21
N LEU A 489 -4.15 46.57 34.09
CA LEU A 489 -3.53 45.83 33.00
C LEU A 489 -3.89 44.33 33.02
N GLY A 490 -4.38 43.83 34.17
CA GLY A 490 -4.62 42.41 34.38
C GLY A 490 -3.33 41.63 34.56
N LYS A 491 -3.46 40.32 34.81
CA LYS A 491 -2.31 39.43 35.05
C LYS A 491 -1.48 39.26 33.77
N ALA A 492 -0.19 39.59 33.85
CA ALA A 492 0.83 39.22 32.86
C ALA A 492 1.24 37.75 33.02
N ASP A 493 0.40 36.85 32.52
CA ASP A 493 0.72 35.42 32.45
C ASP A 493 1.69 35.10 31.30
N MET A 494 2.22 33.87 31.30
CA MET A 494 3.20 33.44 30.29
C MET A 494 2.63 33.41 28.87
N ALA A 495 1.31 33.24 28.70
CA ALA A 495 0.70 33.25 27.38
C ALA A 495 0.74 34.66 26.77
N LEU A 496 0.47 35.69 27.58
CA LEU A 496 0.60 37.08 27.16
C LEU A 496 2.07 37.48 26.92
N ILE A 497 2.98 37.06 27.80
CA ILE A 497 4.42 37.33 27.64
C ILE A 497 4.97 36.71 26.36
N LYS A 498 4.61 35.46 26.03
CA LYS A 498 4.98 34.81 24.77
C LYS A 498 4.41 35.53 23.55
N ALA A 499 3.20 36.09 23.64
CA ALA A 499 2.63 36.91 22.58
C ALA A 499 3.45 38.20 22.36
N PHE A 500 3.90 38.85 23.44
CA PHE A 500 4.82 40.00 23.33
C PHE A 500 6.18 39.60 22.75
N GLN A 501 6.77 38.50 23.21
CA GLN A 501 8.02 37.98 22.66
C GLN A 501 7.89 37.73 21.16
N LYS A 502 6.83 37.05 20.71
CA LYS A 502 6.62 36.77 19.29
C LYS A 502 6.38 38.01 18.45
N ALA A 503 5.66 39.01 18.98
CA ALA A 503 5.36 40.23 18.25
C ALA A 503 6.52 41.23 18.17
N PHE A 504 7.44 41.19 19.14
CA PHE A 504 8.54 42.17 19.25
C PHE A 504 9.93 41.54 19.09
N ALA A 505 10.02 40.24 18.84
CA ALA A 505 11.28 39.56 18.57
C ALA A 505 11.90 40.09 17.27
N VAL A 506 13.16 40.49 17.36
CA VAL A 506 14.01 40.77 16.20
C VAL A 506 15.25 39.90 16.31
N ARG A 507 15.47 39.05 15.30
CA ARG A 507 16.65 38.21 15.19
C ARG A 507 17.87 39.03 14.81
N ASP A 508 19.00 38.76 15.46
CA ASP A 508 20.26 39.46 15.25
C ASP A 508 21.40 38.47 15.54
N GLU A 509 22.09 38.01 14.50
CA GLU A 509 23.08 36.91 14.58
C GLU A 509 24.33 37.30 15.40
N ASP A 510 24.60 38.60 15.55
CA ASP A 510 25.72 39.12 16.32
C ASP A 510 25.45 39.13 17.84
N LEU A 511 24.22 38.88 18.28
CA LEU A 511 23.87 38.84 19.71
C LEU A 511 24.30 37.52 20.36
N ASP A 512 24.70 37.59 21.63
CA ASP A 512 24.94 36.40 22.44
C ASP A 512 23.68 35.51 22.53
N PRO A 513 23.85 34.17 22.52
CA PRO A 513 22.75 33.24 22.71
C PRO A 513 21.95 33.50 23.98
N VAL A 514 20.63 33.56 23.84
CA VAL A 514 19.72 33.70 24.97
C VAL A 514 19.73 32.42 25.80
N LYS A 515 19.89 32.57 27.12
CA LYS A 515 19.87 31.48 28.09
C LYS A 515 18.65 31.53 28.99
N ASP A 516 18.15 30.38 29.41
CA ASP A 516 17.10 30.27 30.41
C ASP A 516 17.64 30.60 31.83
N LYS A 517 16.75 30.56 32.83
CA LYS A 517 17.12 30.82 34.24
C LYS A 517 18.08 29.78 34.84
N LYS A 518 18.25 28.63 34.19
CA LYS A 518 19.17 27.55 34.59
C LYS A 518 20.50 27.64 33.83
N GLY A 519 20.65 28.57 32.89
CA GLY A 519 21.84 28.75 32.07
C GLY A 519 21.87 27.93 30.78
N ASN A 520 20.79 27.19 30.45
CA ASN A 520 20.69 26.42 29.22
C ASN A 520 20.35 27.34 28.04
N LEU A 521 20.85 27.02 26.85
CA LEU A 521 20.47 27.73 25.63
C LEU A 521 18.97 27.55 25.35
N ILE A 522 18.30 28.64 24.99
CA ILE A 522 16.93 28.59 24.48
C ILE A 522 17.03 28.34 22.97
N PRO A 523 16.42 27.27 22.42
CA PRO A 523 16.44 27.04 20.99
C PRO A 523 15.57 28.07 20.25
N ASP A 524 15.97 28.39 19.02
CA ASP A 524 15.14 29.09 18.05
C ASP A 524 14.29 28.09 17.29
N ASP A 525 12.99 28.07 17.58
CA ASP A 525 12.02 27.18 16.93
C ASP A 525 11.97 27.42 15.40
N GLU A 526 12.32 28.62 14.90
CA GLU A 526 12.33 28.94 13.47
C GLU A 526 13.59 28.42 12.74
N LEU A 527 14.63 28.06 13.49
CA LEU A 527 15.89 27.53 12.96
C LEU A 527 16.12 26.06 13.33
N THR A 528 15.12 25.40 13.92
CA THR A 528 15.16 23.98 14.22
C THR A 528 15.07 23.18 12.93
N ASP A 529 16.03 22.28 12.73
CA ASP A 529 16.10 21.40 11.56
C ASP A 529 16.19 19.92 11.97
N TYR A 530 16.12 19.02 10.98
CA TYR A 530 16.25 17.60 11.19
C TYR A 530 17.16 16.98 10.12
N GLU A 531 18.16 16.25 10.59
CA GLU A 531 19.08 15.52 9.73
C GLU A 531 18.83 14.02 9.81
N ASN A 532 18.92 13.33 8.67
CA ASN A 532 18.79 11.89 8.59
C ASN A 532 20.19 11.28 8.46
N VAL A 533 20.77 10.86 9.59
CA VAL A 533 22.11 10.27 9.64
C VAL A 533 22.05 8.80 9.25
N PRO A 534 22.80 8.31 8.24
CA PRO A 534 22.81 6.89 7.88
C PRO A 534 23.15 6.00 9.08
N MET A 535 22.53 4.82 9.17
CA MET A 535 22.88 3.86 10.22
C MET A 535 24.36 3.50 10.20
N GLY A 536 24.96 3.32 11.38
CA GLY A 536 26.39 3.07 11.55
C GLY A 536 27.28 4.32 11.50
N THR A 537 26.74 5.50 11.19
CA THR A 537 27.47 6.78 11.26
C THR A 537 27.25 7.43 12.63
N ASP A 538 28.32 7.95 13.24
CA ASP A 538 28.21 8.71 14.49
C ASP A 538 27.51 10.06 14.25
N ILE A 539 26.53 10.39 15.09
CA ILE A 539 25.69 11.57 14.91
C ILE A 539 26.45 12.88 15.15
N HIS A 540 27.47 12.88 16.01
CA HIS A 540 28.28 14.06 16.30
C HIS A 540 29.28 14.30 15.17
N ASP A 541 29.92 13.24 14.67
CA ASP A 541 30.79 13.33 13.48
C ASP A 541 30.00 13.84 12.26
N TYR A 542 28.77 13.35 12.05
CA TYR A 542 27.90 13.84 10.97
C TYR A 542 27.56 15.32 11.13
N LEU A 543 27.21 15.76 12.35
CA LEU A 543 26.93 17.18 12.62
C LEU A 543 28.16 18.05 12.28
N GLU A 544 29.34 17.65 12.75
CA GLU A 544 30.59 18.40 12.51
C GLU A 544 30.93 18.50 11.02
N THR A 545 30.69 17.45 10.25
CA THR A 545 31.09 17.37 8.84
C THR A 545 30.07 17.97 7.87
N GLU A 546 28.78 17.73 8.09
CA GLU A 546 27.72 18.11 7.13
C GLU A 546 26.94 19.36 7.55
N VAL A 547 26.82 19.63 8.87
CA VAL A 547 25.95 20.70 9.38
C VAL A 547 26.74 21.93 9.80
N THR A 548 27.74 21.78 10.68
CA THR A 548 28.45 22.92 11.25
C THR A 548 29.21 23.81 10.24
N PRO A 549 29.66 23.33 9.05
CA PRO A 549 30.23 24.21 8.03
C PRO A 549 29.23 25.25 7.49
N HIS A 550 27.94 24.94 7.57
CA HIS A 550 26.86 25.83 7.12
C HIS A 550 26.14 26.51 8.30
N ALA A 551 26.12 25.89 9.48
CA ALA A 551 25.50 26.40 10.71
C ALA A 551 26.41 26.16 11.94
N HIS A 552 27.37 27.05 12.14
CA HIS A 552 28.44 26.90 13.16
C HIS A 552 27.95 26.83 14.62
N ASP A 553 26.75 27.32 14.92
CA ASP A 553 26.16 27.30 16.27
C ASP A 553 25.08 26.23 16.46
N ALA A 554 24.96 25.30 15.50
CA ALA A 554 24.06 24.17 15.59
C ALA A 554 24.52 23.13 16.62
N TYR A 555 23.57 22.50 17.30
CA TYR A 555 23.81 21.41 18.24
C TYR A 555 22.67 20.39 18.23
N ILE A 556 22.95 19.16 18.64
CA ILE A 556 21.96 18.08 18.67
C ILE A 556 21.08 18.22 19.92
N ASP A 557 19.78 18.01 19.76
CA ASP A 557 18.87 17.86 20.88
C ASP A 557 18.98 16.48 21.52
N GLU A 558 19.70 16.39 22.64
CA GLU A 558 19.87 15.15 23.41
C GLU A 558 18.57 14.62 24.02
N ALA A 559 17.50 15.42 24.12
CA ALA A 559 16.19 14.98 24.61
C ALA A 559 15.32 14.35 23.51
N TYR A 560 15.73 14.46 22.25
CA TYR A 560 15.06 13.80 21.13
C TYR A 560 15.63 12.39 20.97
N VAL A 561 15.04 11.41 21.65
CA VAL A 561 15.54 10.02 21.72
C VAL A 561 14.55 9.01 21.14
N ASP A 562 15.03 7.89 20.62
CA ASP A 562 14.19 6.77 20.19
C ASP A 562 13.62 6.02 21.39
N GLU A 563 12.32 5.70 21.37
CA GLU A 563 11.68 4.98 22.49
C GLU A 563 12.11 3.51 22.57
N SER A 564 12.63 2.92 21.49
CA SER A 564 12.95 1.49 21.41
C SER A 564 14.35 1.17 21.93
N ASP A 565 15.34 2.01 21.62
CA ASP A 565 16.73 1.81 22.06
C ASP A 565 17.23 2.85 23.08
N GLY A 566 16.56 4.01 23.20
CA GLY A 566 16.90 5.06 24.15
C GLY A 566 18.04 5.98 23.70
N ASP A 567 18.57 5.77 22.50
CA ASP A 567 19.67 6.58 21.95
C ASP A 567 19.14 7.88 21.31
N ILE A 568 20.02 8.88 21.15
CA ILE A 568 19.68 10.18 20.58
C ILE A 568 19.30 10.05 19.09
N GLY A 569 18.25 10.74 18.68
CA GLY A 569 17.61 10.63 17.38
C GLY A 569 16.61 9.47 17.33
N ILE A 570 15.64 9.57 16.43
CA ILE A 570 14.63 8.52 16.21
C ILE A 570 15.04 7.72 14.98
N VAL A 571 14.98 6.39 15.07
CA VAL A 571 15.29 5.51 13.94
C VAL A 571 14.14 5.56 12.92
N GLY A 572 14.49 5.80 11.67
CA GLY A 572 13.61 5.71 10.52
C GLY A 572 14.11 4.70 9.52
N TYR A 573 13.20 4.18 8.70
CA TYR A 573 13.53 3.29 7.58
C TYR A 573 12.88 3.81 6.31
N GLU A 574 13.62 3.78 5.21
CA GLU A 574 13.15 4.16 3.86
C GLU A 574 13.84 3.29 2.81
N ILE A 575 13.05 2.80 1.84
CA ILE A 575 13.54 2.02 0.71
C ILE A 575 13.44 2.89 -0.56
N ASN A 576 14.41 3.78 -0.73
CA ASN A 576 14.43 4.69 -1.87
C ASN A 576 15.02 4.01 -3.11
N PHE A 577 14.18 3.33 -3.91
CA PHE A 577 14.62 2.64 -5.13
C PHE A 577 15.43 3.53 -6.08
N ASN A 578 15.04 4.80 -6.23
CA ASN A 578 15.76 5.72 -7.10
C ASN A 578 17.20 5.93 -6.63
N ARG A 579 17.44 6.07 -5.32
CA ARG A 579 18.81 6.20 -4.77
C ARG A 579 19.71 5.02 -5.13
N TYR A 580 19.16 3.80 -5.16
CA TYR A 580 19.94 2.58 -5.41
C TYR A 580 20.26 2.36 -6.90
N PHE A 581 19.32 2.67 -7.79
CA PHE A 581 19.48 2.47 -9.24
C PHE A 581 19.81 3.75 -10.02
N TYR A 582 20.05 4.87 -9.33
CA TYR A 582 20.44 6.12 -9.98
C TYR A 582 21.83 5.97 -10.61
N GLU A 583 21.89 5.97 -11.94
CA GLU A 583 23.13 6.19 -12.67
C GLU A 583 23.30 7.71 -12.90
N TYR A 584 24.38 8.29 -12.35
CA TYR A 584 24.73 9.68 -12.63
C TYR A 584 25.02 9.84 -14.12
N VAL A 585 24.14 10.60 -14.79
CA VAL A 585 24.39 11.05 -16.17
C VAL A 585 25.05 12.41 -16.07
N PRO A 586 26.36 12.53 -16.36
CA PRO A 586 27.00 13.84 -16.40
C PRO A 586 26.26 14.75 -17.39
N PRO A 587 26.13 16.06 -17.09
CA PRO A 587 25.64 17.01 -18.07
C PRO A 587 26.41 16.84 -19.37
N ARG A 588 25.68 16.88 -20.50
CA ARG A 588 26.32 16.87 -21.82
C ARG A 588 27.31 18.02 -21.93
N ASP A 589 28.41 17.79 -22.63
CA ASP A 589 29.40 18.83 -22.87
C ASP A 589 28.76 20.02 -23.61
N LEU A 590 29.02 21.24 -23.14
CA LEU A 590 28.43 22.46 -23.69
C LEU A 590 28.81 22.65 -25.17
N ASP A 591 30.01 22.25 -25.58
CA ASP A 591 30.46 22.37 -26.97
C ASP A 591 29.68 21.43 -27.90
N GLU A 592 29.27 20.24 -27.42
CA GLU A 592 28.42 19.33 -28.18
C GLU A 592 27.00 19.87 -28.36
N ILE A 593 26.44 20.49 -27.31
CA ILE A 593 25.12 21.13 -27.37
C ILE A 593 25.12 22.28 -28.39
N ASP A 594 26.19 23.08 -28.39
CA ASP A 594 26.35 24.21 -29.33
C ASP A 594 26.48 23.75 -30.79
N VAL A 595 27.18 22.64 -31.04
CA VAL A 595 27.29 22.06 -32.38
C VAL A 595 25.93 21.53 -32.88
N GLU A 596 25.16 20.85 -32.03
CA GLU A 596 23.82 20.37 -32.37
C GLU A 596 22.82 21.51 -32.59
N LEU A 597 22.84 22.54 -31.74
CA LEU A 597 22.01 23.73 -31.91
C LEU A 597 22.28 24.39 -33.26
N LYS A 598 23.55 24.58 -33.63
CA LYS A 598 23.92 25.10 -34.95
C LYS A 598 23.45 24.21 -36.10
N ALA A 599 23.49 22.89 -35.93
CA ALA A 599 23.00 21.95 -36.94
C ALA A 599 21.48 22.02 -37.09
N ILE A 600 20.74 22.16 -35.99
CA ILE A 600 19.29 22.34 -35.98
C ILE A 600 18.90 23.70 -36.57
N GLU A 601 19.61 24.77 -36.22
CA GLU A 601 19.42 26.10 -36.80
C GLU A 601 19.64 26.09 -38.32
N ALA A 602 20.70 25.42 -38.80
CA ALA A 602 20.96 25.25 -40.23
C ALA A 602 19.85 24.45 -40.94
N SER A 603 19.33 23.41 -40.28
CA SER A 603 18.18 22.62 -40.75
C SER A 603 16.90 23.48 -40.86
N ILE A 604 16.58 24.24 -39.81
CA ILE A 604 15.41 25.13 -39.77
C ILE A 604 15.53 26.22 -40.84
N ALA A 605 16.71 26.83 -41.00
CA ALA A 605 16.97 27.84 -42.02
C ALA A 605 16.80 27.28 -43.44
N LYS A 606 17.22 26.03 -43.66
CA LYS A 606 17.04 25.35 -44.96
C LYS A 606 15.56 25.09 -45.26
N VAL A 607 14.79 24.60 -44.28
CA VAL A 607 13.35 24.37 -44.43
C VAL A 607 12.60 25.68 -44.66
N LEU A 608 12.96 26.76 -43.97
CA LEU A 608 12.33 28.08 -44.16
C LEU A 608 12.63 28.67 -45.55
N ASN A 609 13.85 28.47 -46.07
CA ASN A 609 14.20 28.88 -47.44
C ASN A 609 13.45 28.06 -48.50
N GLU A 610 13.24 26.76 -48.28
CA GLU A 610 12.45 25.90 -49.18
C GLU A 610 10.94 26.25 -49.19
N VAL A 611 10.44 26.97 -48.18
CA VAL A 611 9.03 27.44 -48.08
C VAL A 611 8.85 28.87 -48.61
N THR A 612 9.94 29.59 -48.88
CA THR A 612 9.92 30.98 -49.37
C THR A 612 10.27 31.14 -50.85
N GLU A 613 10.59 30.05 -51.55
CA GLU A 613 10.49 29.91 -53.02
C GLU A 613 9.10 29.39 -53.44
#